data_AF-A0A943IPP2-F1
#
_entry.id   AF-A0A943IPP2-F1
#
_cell.length_a   1.000
_cell.length_b   1.000
_cell.length_c   1.000
_cell.angle_alpha   90.00
_cell.angle_beta   90.00
_cell.angle_gamma   90.00
#
_symmetry.space_group_name_H-M   'P 1'
#
loop_
_entity.id
_entity.type
_entity.pdbx_description
1 polymer ?
#
loop_
_entity_poly.entity_id
_entity_poly.type
_entity_poly.pdbx_seq_one_letter_code
_entity_poly.pdbx_strand_id
1 'polypeptide(L)'
;MYFPKLKAAAQQRAGVEQFGGLDRRPGSGAGSLEQMENLWSSGYPALETRPLRRTVTQLAKPNGMTEKDGLFWVDGTALYVNGAKTGLVLTDSRKQLVSMGAYLLIFPDKKYINTQDLTDFGSMENVRTTTGEVTFTLCDGTGESLGSYAAGTEAPQEPRTGDLWLDTERSESVMRRYDGSTWTALAEVYTKIAAVGVGLGFRAGDGVTVAGCGAAELNGLHILQAAEDDWVLVPALCRTLDSQTAAVTVMRLMPEMDFVVEQGNRLW
;
A
#
# COMPACT_ATOMS: atom_id res chain seq x y z
N MET A 1 -50.01 -82.69 19.73
CA MET A 1 -49.85 -81.28 20.15
C MET A 1 -48.83 -80.62 19.23
N TYR A 2 -49.22 -79.58 18.48
CA TYR A 2 -48.31 -78.77 17.67
C TYR A 2 -47.89 -77.54 18.49
N PHE A 3 -46.59 -77.39 18.75
CA PHE A 3 -46.06 -76.20 19.40
C PHE A 3 -45.91 -75.05 18.39
N PRO A 4 -46.33 -73.82 18.71
CA PRO A 4 -46.14 -72.67 17.84
C PRO A 4 -44.64 -72.34 17.70
N LYS A 5 -44.14 -72.32 16.45
CA LYS A 5 -42.78 -71.87 16.14
C LYS A 5 -42.83 -70.41 15.67
N LEU A 6 -42.11 -69.54 16.37
CA LEU A 6 -41.84 -68.18 15.91
C LEU A 6 -40.94 -68.24 14.66
N LYS A 7 -41.39 -67.65 13.55
CA LYS A 7 -40.54 -67.45 12.37
C LYS A 7 -39.47 -66.41 12.73
N ALA A 8 -38.21 -66.78 12.60
CA ALA A 8 -37.11 -65.82 12.78
C ALA A 8 -37.27 -64.65 11.80
N ALA A 9 -37.08 -63.42 12.30
CA ALA A 9 -37.10 -62.24 11.45
C ALA A 9 -36.00 -62.35 10.38
N ALA A 10 -36.33 -62.00 9.14
CA ALA A 10 -35.38 -61.98 8.05
C ALA A 10 -34.27 -60.96 8.37
N GLN A 11 -33.04 -61.44 8.54
CA GLN A 11 -31.88 -60.58 8.69
C GLN A 11 -31.39 -60.20 7.29
N GLN A 12 -31.24 -58.91 7.03
CA GLN A 12 -30.59 -58.39 5.84
C GLN A 12 -29.23 -57.81 6.22
N ARG A 13 -28.19 -58.17 5.48
CA ARG A 13 -26.86 -57.53 5.57
C ARG A 13 -26.71 -56.64 4.34
N ALA A 14 -26.44 -55.36 4.55
CA ALA A 14 -26.01 -54.44 3.52
C ALA A 14 -24.50 -54.22 3.68
N GLY A 15 -23.74 -54.51 2.63
CA GLY A 15 -22.31 -54.19 2.57
C GLY A 15 -22.11 -52.76 2.10
N VAL A 16 -21.20 -52.04 2.73
CA VAL A 16 -20.70 -50.76 2.22
C VAL A 16 -19.37 -51.05 1.54
N GLU A 17 -19.32 -50.90 0.23
CA GLU A 17 -18.13 -51.21 -0.57
C GLU A 17 -17.19 -50.01 -0.73
N GLN A 18 -17.67 -48.80 -0.43
CA GLN A 18 -16.93 -47.57 -0.62
C GLN A 18 -17.10 -46.62 0.56
N PHE A 19 -15.98 -46.04 0.99
CA PHE A 19 -15.99 -44.96 1.96
C PHE A 19 -16.35 -43.63 1.27
N GLY A 20 -17.49 -43.06 1.65
CA GLY A 20 -18.05 -41.83 1.08
C GLY A 20 -17.52 -40.53 1.70
N GLY A 21 -16.71 -40.61 2.76
CA GLY A 21 -16.13 -39.44 3.43
C GLY A 21 -17.06 -38.80 4.48
N LEU A 22 -16.73 -37.55 4.85
CA LEU A 22 -17.50 -36.75 5.80
C LEU A 22 -18.69 -36.10 5.07
N ASP A 23 -19.92 -36.49 5.43
CA ASP A 23 -21.13 -35.83 4.94
C ASP A 23 -22.05 -35.52 6.12
N ARG A 24 -22.14 -34.22 6.45
CA ARG A 24 -22.95 -33.70 7.57
C ARG A 24 -24.38 -33.32 7.16
N ARG A 25 -24.77 -33.58 5.91
CA ARG A 25 -26.14 -33.30 5.46
C ARG A 25 -27.10 -34.36 6.01
N PRO A 26 -28.34 -33.98 6.38
CA PRO A 26 -29.37 -34.94 6.73
C PRO A 26 -29.62 -35.94 5.58
N GLY A 27 -29.60 -37.24 5.87
CA GLY A 27 -29.80 -38.29 4.87
C GLY A 27 -28.54 -38.67 4.09
N SER A 28 -27.34 -38.47 4.67
CA SER A 28 -26.08 -38.94 4.11
C SER A 28 -26.15 -40.44 3.74
N GLY A 29 -25.67 -40.76 2.54
CA GLY A 29 -25.79 -42.10 1.95
C GLY A 29 -24.98 -43.16 2.70
N ALA A 30 -25.32 -44.43 2.49
CA ALA A 30 -24.58 -45.56 3.05
C ALA A 30 -23.07 -45.45 2.70
N GLY A 31 -22.22 -45.46 3.73
CA GLY A 31 -20.76 -45.32 3.60
C GLY A 31 -20.20 -43.93 3.81
N SER A 32 -21.04 -42.91 3.94
CA SER A 32 -20.62 -41.59 4.44
C SER A 32 -20.78 -41.53 5.95
N LEU A 33 -19.87 -40.84 6.64
CA LEU A 33 -19.91 -40.67 8.08
C LEU A 33 -20.33 -39.23 8.42
N GLU A 34 -21.30 -39.09 9.32
CA GLU A 34 -21.72 -37.77 9.83
C GLU A 34 -20.66 -37.18 10.78
N GLN A 35 -19.97 -38.05 11.51
CA GLN A 35 -18.86 -37.70 12.40
C GLN A 35 -17.66 -38.62 12.12
N MET A 36 -16.48 -38.01 12.00
CA MET A 36 -15.23 -38.73 11.76
C MET A 36 -14.18 -38.28 12.77
N GLU A 37 -13.63 -39.23 13.51
CA GLU A 37 -12.49 -39.02 14.39
C GLU A 37 -11.34 -39.92 13.94
N ASN A 38 -10.13 -39.35 13.84
CA ASN A 38 -8.91 -40.09 13.46
C ASN A 38 -9.00 -40.86 12.12
N LEU A 39 -9.89 -40.43 11.22
CA LEU A 39 -10.01 -40.94 9.85
C LEU A 39 -9.54 -39.89 8.85
N TRP A 40 -9.12 -40.33 7.66
CA TRP A 40 -8.52 -39.48 6.65
C TRP A 40 -8.99 -39.86 5.24
N SER A 41 -9.28 -38.85 4.42
CA SER A 41 -9.94 -39.03 3.12
C SER A 41 -8.99 -39.28 1.94
N SER A 42 -7.66 -39.16 2.07
CA SER A 42 -6.79 -39.45 0.92
C SER A 42 -6.65 -40.93 0.59
N GLY A 43 -7.12 -41.82 1.47
CA GLY A 43 -7.22 -43.25 1.20
C GLY A 43 -8.40 -43.63 0.32
N TYR A 44 -9.22 -42.65 -0.10
CA TYR A 44 -10.41 -42.88 -0.92
C TYR A 44 -10.08 -43.77 -2.13
N PRO A 45 -10.89 -44.82 -2.40
CA PRO A 45 -12.20 -45.13 -1.82
C PRO A 45 -12.17 -45.95 -0.51
N ALA A 46 -11.00 -46.27 0.03
CA ALA A 46 -10.85 -47.01 1.27
C ALA A 46 -10.90 -46.09 2.50
N LEU A 47 -11.32 -46.68 3.63
CA LEU A 47 -11.27 -46.02 4.93
C LEU A 47 -9.85 -46.17 5.51
N GLU A 48 -9.17 -45.05 5.73
CA GLU A 48 -7.83 -45.01 6.31
C GLU A 48 -7.79 -44.22 7.63
N THR A 49 -6.88 -44.62 8.52
CA THR A 49 -6.59 -43.87 9.73
C THR A 49 -5.80 -42.62 9.40
N ARG A 50 -6.10 -41.53 10.12
CA ARG A 50 -5.39 -40.26 9.97
C ARG A 50 -3.92 -40.45 10.36
N PRO A 51 -2.96 -40.07 9.49
CA PRO A 51 -1.56 -40.09 9.84
C PRO A 51 -1.27 -39.28 11.10
N LEU A 52 -0.23 -39.68 11.85
CA LEU A 52 0.24 -38.94 13.02
C LEU A 52 0.57 -37.50 12.63
N ARG A 53 0.24 -36.55 13.51
CA ARG A 53 0.63 -35.14 13.32
C ARG A 53 2.16 -35.08 13.28
N ARG A 54 2.71 -34.42 12.27
CA ARG A 54 4.15 -34.18 12.12
C ARG A 54 4.44 -32.70 12.25
N THR A 55 5.51 -32.36 12.94
CA THR A 55 6.08 -31.01 12.94
C THR A 55 6.80 -30.79 11.61
N VAL A 56 6.32 -29.86 10.81
CA VAL A 56 6.96 -29.48 9.53
C VAL A 56 8.13 -28.53 9.78
N THR A 57 7.97 -27.59 10.70
CA THR A 57 8.99 -26.59 11.06
C THR A 57 8.76 -26.11 12.49
N GLN A 58 9.85 -25.88 13.22
CA GLN A 58 9.83 -25.27 14.54
C GLN A 58 10.26 -23.80 14.41
N LEU A 59 9.38 -22.88 14.82
CA LEU A 59 9.63 -21.43 14.79
C LEU A 59 10.28 -20.98 16.10
N ALA A 60 11.20 -20.01 16.03
CA ALA A 60 11.89 -19.51 17.22
C ALA A 60 11.09 -18.39 17.91
N LYS A 61 10.61 -17.42 17.14
CA LYS A 61 9.87 -16.22 17.52
C LYS A 61 8.73 -15.95 16.52
N PRO A 62 7.66 -16.76 16.51
CA PRO A 62 6.56 -16.58 15.58
C PRO A 62 5.83 -15.25 15.84
N ASN A 63 5.93 -14.33 14.88
CA ASN A 63 5.34 -12.99 14.98
C ASN A 63 4.05 -12.83 14.18
N GLY A 64 3.80 -13.69 13.18
CA GLY A 64 2.56 -13.70 12.40
C GLY A 64 2.56 -14.79 11.32
N MET A 65 1.38 -15.20 10.87
CA MET A 65 1.22 -16.20 9.81
C MET A 65 -0.07 -15.94 9.03
N THR A 66 -0.04 -16.15 7.73
CA THR A 66 -1.22 -16.08 6.87
C THR A 66 -1.08 -17.03 5.68
N GLU A 67 -2.20 -17.34 5.04
CA GLU A 67 -2.25 -18.07 3.78
C GLU A 67 -2.63 -17.08 2.68
N LYS A 68 -1.85 -17.07 1.60
CA LYS A 68 -2.09 -16.30 0.38
C LYS A 68 -1.31 -16.94 -0.77
N ASP A 69 -1.96 -17.72 -1.62
CA ASP A 69 -1.28 -18.43 -2.73
C ASP A 69 -0.16 -19.37 -2.23
N GLY A 70 -0.15 -19.70 -0.94
CA GLY A 70 0.99 -20.24 -0.22
C GLY A 70 1.03 -19.84 1.25
N LEU A 71 1.92 -20.46 2.01
CA LEU A 71 2.08 -20.20 3.44
C LEU A 71 3.11 -19.08 3.67
N PHE A 72 2.68 -18.03 4.36
CA PHE A 72 3.51 -16.89 4.76
C PHE A 72 3.61 -16.85 6.27
N TRP A 73 4.83 -16.70 6.80
CA TRP A 73 5.02 -16.48 8.23
C TRP A 73 6.22 -15.61 8.53
N VAL A 74 6.16 -14.93 9.67
CA VAL A 74 7.25 -14.11 10.19
C VAL A 74 7.82 -14.79 11.41
N ASP A 75 9.13 -15.03 11.39
CA ASP A 75 9.90 -15.56 12.51
C ASP A 75 11.01 -14.56 12.89
N GLY A 76 10.85 -13.91 14.03
CA GLY A 76 11.67 -12.78 14.45
C GLY A 76 11.55 -11.60 13.47
N THR A 77 12.65 -11.31 12.76
CA THR A 77 12.76 -10.21 11.78
C THR A 77 12.61 -10.66 10.33
N ALA A 78 12.46 -11.96 10.07
CA ALA A 78 12.48 -12.51 8.73
C ALA A 78 11.08 -12.98 8.31
N LEU A 79 10.68 -12.61 7.09
CA LEU A 79 9.51 -13.16 6.42
C LEU A 79 9.90 -14.40 5.60
N TYR A 80 9.11 -15.46 5.73
CA TYR A 80 9.24 -16.71 4.98
C TYR A 80 8.01 -16.94 4.11
N VAL A 81 8.25 -17.46 2.90
CA VAL A 81 7.22 -17.81 1.91
C VAL A 81 7.45 -19.24 1.47
N ASN A 82 6.49 -20.13 1.73
CA ASN A 82 6.56 -21.55 1.39
C ASN A 82 7.87 -22.24 1.86
N GLY A 83 8.44 -21.80 2.98
CA GLY A 83 9.70 -22.33 3.53
C GLY A 83 10.97 -21.55 3.15
N ALA A 84 10.91 -20.68 2.15
CA ALA A 84 12.05 -19.87 1.73
C ALA A 84 12.08 -18.52 2.46
N LYS A 85 13.24 -18.14 2.98
CA LYS A 85 13.46 -16.82 3.60
C LYS A 85 13.53 -15.74 2.51
N THR A 86 12.79 -14.65 2.69
CA THR A 86 12.80 -13.48 1.79
C THR A 86 13.90 -12.49 2.16
N GLY A 87 14.19 -11.54 1.26
CA GLY A 87 15.10 -10.42 1.52
C GLY A 87 14.51 -9.31 2.41
N LEU A 88 13.20 -9.35 2.68
CA LEU A 88 12.53 -8.35 3.48
C LEU A 88 12.90 -8.48 4.96
N VAL A 89 13.39 -7.39 5.53
CA VAL A 89 13.70 -7.28 6.96
C VAL A 89 12.61 -6.49 7.68
N LEU A 90 12.09 -7.09 8.75
CA LEU A 90 11.06 -6.57 9.63
C LEU A 90 11.61 -6.33 11.04
N THR A 91 10.90 -5.56 11.83
CA THR A 91 11.12 -5.42 13.28
C THR A 91 10.68 -6.69 14.00
N ASP A 92 11.32 -7.04 15.12
CA ASP A 92 10.92 -8.20 15.94
C ASP A 92 9.72 -7.83 16.83
N SER A 93 8.52 -7.89 16.26
CA SER A 93 7.27 -7.61 16.95
C SER A 93 6.10 -8.32 16.26
N ARG A 94 4.96 -8.42 16.95
CA ARG A 94 3.74 -9.03 16.41
C ARG A 94 3.34 -8.37 15.09
N LYS A 95 3.06 -9.20 14.06
CA LYS A 95 2.69 -8.74 12.72
C LYS A 95 1.22 -9.01 12.41
N GLN A 96 0.63 -8.04 11.72
CA GLN A 96 -0.62 -8.21 11.00
C GLN A 96 -0.29 -8.28 9.50
N LEU A 97 -0.60 -9.44 8.90
CA LEU A 97 -0.33 -9.75 7.51
C LEU A 97 -1.64 -9.62 6.73
N VAL A 98 -1.70 -8.66 5.82
CA VAL A 98 -2.92 -8.33 5.07
C VAL A 98 -2.68 -8.65 3.60
N SER A 99 -3.48 -9.58 3.08
CA SER A 99 -3.48 -9.91 1.64
C SER A 99 -4.20 -8.80 0.88
N MET A 100 -3.56 -8.23 -0.14
CA MET A 100 -4.17 -7.23 -1.02
C MET A 100 -3.72 -7.45 -2.46
N GLY A 101 -4.56 -8.11 -3.25
CA GLY A 101 -4.25 -8.45 -4.65
C GLY A 101 -2.97 -9.27 -4.77
N ALA A 102 -1.98 -8.78 -5.54
CA ALA A 102 -0.67 -9.41 -5.68
C ALA A 102 0.30 -9.09 -4.53
N TYR A 103 -0.08 -8.23 -3.58
CA TYR A 103 0.79 -7.78 -2.50
C TYR A 103 0.39 -8.40 -1.16
N LEU A 104 1.38 -8.60 -0.31
CA LEU A 104 1.21 -8.83 1.12
C LEU A 104 1.71 -7.60 1.88
N LEU A 105 0.83 -6.99 2.65
CA LEU A 105 1.14 -5.84 3.49
C LEU A 105 1.39 -6.28 4.92
N ILE A 106 2.38 -5.65 5.56
CA ILE A 106 2.91 -6.08 6.84
C ILE A 106 2.91 -4.89 7.79
N PHE A 107 2.07 -4.99 8.82
CA PHE A 107 1.93 -4.01 9.90
C PHE A 107 2.55 -4.55 11.19
N PRO A 108 3.11 -3.69 12.06
CA PRO A 108 3.14 -2.23 11.98
C PRO A 108 4.28 -1.65 11.13
N ASP A 109 5.11 -2.50 10.51
CA ASP A 109 6.29 -2.05 9.76
C ASP A 109 5.98 -1.22 8.51
N LYS A 110 4.72 -1.19 8.06
CA LYS A 110 4.24 -0.50 6.86
C LYS A 110 5.03 -0.91 5.61
N LYS A 111 5.40 -2.19 5.54
CA LYS A 111 6.12 -2.79 4.41
C LYS A 111 5.19 -3.59 3.53
N TYR A 112 5.58 -3.74 2.28
CA TYR A 112 4.90 -4.61 1.33
C TYR A 112 5.89 -5.57 0.69
N ILE A 113 5.38 -6.70 0.20
CA ILE A 113 6.09 -7.60 -0.70
C ILE A 113 5.11 -8.10 -1.77
N ASN A 114 5.57 -8.22 -3.00
CA ASN A 114 4.81 -8.81 -4.10
C ASN A 114 4.91 -10.34 -4.02
N THR A 115 3.78 -11.03 -4.08
CA THR A 115 3.75 -12.50 -3.98
C THR A 115 4.07 -13.22 -5.29
N GLN A 116 4.06 -12.51 -6.42
CA GLN A 116 4.49 -13.04 -7.71
C GLN A 116 5.99 -12.81 -7.95
N ASP A 117 6.55 -11.71 -7.41
CA ASP A 117 7.97 -11.40 -7.44
C ASP A 117 8.48 -11.05 -6.02
N LEU A 118 9.09 -12.02 -5.35
CA LEU A 118 9.59 -11.86 -3.98
C LEU A 118 10.80 -10.90 -3.87
N THR A 119 11.26 -10.32 -4.98
CA THR A 119 12.28 -9.25 -4.99
C THR A 119 11.67 -7.85 -5.01
N ASP A 120 10.40 -7.72 -5.41
CA ASP A 120 9.62 -6.48 -5.31
C ASP A 120 9.06 -6.34 -3.89
N PHE A 121 9.82 -5.69 -3.03
CA PHE A 121 9.42 -5.34 -1.68
C PHE A 121 9.95 -3.96 -1.28
N GLY A 122 9.25 -3.30 -0.37
CA GLY A 122 9.61 -1.95 0.01
C GLY A 122 8.81 -1.42 1.19
N SER A 123 8.98 -0.12 1.41
CA SER A 123 8.19 0.67 2.35
C SER A 123 7.00 1.28 1.61
N MET A 124 5.82 1.26 2.24
CA MET A 124 4.67 2.03 1.76
C MET A 124 4.88 3.54 1.99
N GLU A 125 5.69 3.87 2.99
CA GLU A 125 6.12 5.25 3.27
C GLU A 125 7.34 5.62 2.45
N ASN A 126 7.44 6.89 2.07
CA ASN A 126 8.64 7.45 1.43
C ASN A 126 8.94 8.80 2.08
N VAL A 127 10.18 9.01 2.51
CA VAL A 127 10.63 10.25 3.14
C VAL A 127 11.93 10.67 2.48
N ARG A 128 11.94 11.88 1.92
CA ARG A 128 13.11 12.49 1.29
C ARG A 128 13.43 13.80 1.98
N THR A 129 14.59 13.85 2.64
CA THR A 129 15.12 15.07 3.25
C THR A 129 16.32 15.52 2.45
N THR A 130 16.30 16.77 1.98
CA THR A 130 17.36 17.33 1.16
C THR A 130 18.63 17.58 1.98
N THR A 131 19.77 17.50 1.29
CA THR A 131 21.06 17.97 1.80
C THR A 131 21.62 19.00 0.82
N GLY A 132 22.00 20.18 1.32
CA GLY A 132 22.50 21.27 0.49
C GLY A 132 21.41 22.24 0.02
N GLU A 133 21.65 22.88 -1.12
CA GLU A 133 20.77 23.91 -1.66
C GLU A 133 19.49 23.32 -2.25
N VAL A 134 18.36 23.96 -1.92
CA VAL A 134 17.05 23.71 -2.51
C VAL A 134 16.64 24.95 -3.28
N THR A 135 16.24 24.78 -4.53
CA THR A 135 15.79 25.88 -5.39
C THR A 135 14.28 25.80 -5.58
N PHE A 136 13.66 26.97 -5.69
CA PHE A 136 12.23 27.12 -5.91
C PHE A 136 12.00 27.92 -7.18
N THR A 137 11.10 27.44 -8.03
CA THR A 137 10.83 28.11 -9.30
C THR A 137 9.36 27.98 -9.65
N LEU A 138 8.73 29.09 -10.04
CA LEU A 138 7.38 29.05 -10.58
C LEU A 138 7.40 28.43 -11.97
N CYS A 139 6.57 27.41 -12.14
CA CYS A 139 6.53 26.59 -13.33
C CYS A 139 5.09 26.41 -13.83
N ASP A 140 4.97 25.99 -15.09
CA ASP A 140 3.73 25.42 -15.60
C ASP A 140 3.50 23.99 -15.09
N GLY A 141 2.40 23.35 -15.51
CA GLY A 141 2.05 21.99 -15.09
C GLY A 141 3.00 20.87 -15.56
N THR A 142 3.94 21.17 -16.47
CA THR A 142 4.98 20.23 -16.90
C THR A 142 6.28 20.39 -16.12
N GLY A 143 6.37 21.44 -15.28
CA GLY A 143 7.59 21.82 -14.60
C GLY A 143 8.50 22.71 -15.45
N GLU A 144 8.06 23.24 -16.59
CA GLU A 144 8.85 24.23 -17.31
C GLU A 144 8.82 25.57 -16.57
N SER A 145 9.97 26.24 -16.46
CA SER A 145 10.05 27.55 -15.78
C SER A 145 9.22 28.59 -16.52
N LEU A 146 8.47 29.40 -15.79
CA LEU A 146 7.76 30.55 -16.37
C LEU A 146 8.69 31.67 -16.85
N GLY A 147 9.98 31.60 -16.52
CA GLY A 147 10.97 32.63 -16.85
C GLY A 147 10.93 33.81 -15.89
N SER A 148 11.25 35.00 -16.38
CA SER A 148 11.30 36.22 -15.57
C SER A 148 9.91 36.80 -15.33
N TYR A 149 9.65 37.24 -14.11
CA TYR A 149 8.41 37.90 -13.70
C TYR A 149 8.71 39.02 -12.69
N ALA A 150 7.84 40.02 -12.64
CA ALA A 150 7.84 40.99 -11.54
C ALA A 150 7.04 40.44 -10.36
N ALA A 151 7.39 40.79 -9.12
CA ALA A 151 6.60 40.43 -7.93
C ALA A 151 6.31 41.68 -7.12
N GLY A 152 5.04 41.85 -6.69
CA GLY A 152 4.64 43.02 -5.93
C GLY A 152 3.13 43.15 -5.76
N THR A 153 2.71 44.09 -4.90
CA THR A 153 1.30 44.35 -4.61
C THR A 153 0.62 45.23 -5.68
N GLU A 154 1.41 45.85 -6.57
CA GLU A 154 0.91 46.71 -7.64
C GLU A 154 1.38 46.20 -9.00
N ALA A 155 0.51 46.35 -10.01
CA ALA A 155 0.83 45.95 -11.37
C ALA A 155 1.95 46.84 -11.97
N PRO A 156 2.86 46.26 -12.77
CA PRO A 156 3.85 47.03 -13.51
C PRO A 156 3.22 48.12 -14.39
N GLN A 157 3.82 49.32 -14.41
CA GLN A 157 3.27 50.51 -15.09
C GLN A 157 3.51 50.54 -16.60
N GLU A 158 4.59 49.91 -17.09
CA GLU A 158 4.95 49.87 -18.51
C GLU A 158 5.13 48.42 -19.02
N PRO A 159 4.08 47.57 -18.96
CA PRO A 159 4.20 46.19 -19.37
C PRO A 159 4.21 46.02 -20.89
N ARG A 160 4.87 44.96 -21.33
CA ARG A 160 4.84 44.46 -22.72
C ARG A 160 3.95 43.22 -22.78
N THR A 161 3.34 42.97 -23.94
CA THR A 161 2.55 41.75 -24.16
C THR A 161 3.38 40.51 -23.84
N GLY A 162 2.87 39.67 -22.94
CA GLY A 162 3.54 38.46 -22.46
C GLY A 162 4.25 38.62 -21.12
N ASP A 163 4.44 39.84 -20.61
CA ASP A 163 5.05 40.06 -19.30
C ASP A 163 4.26 39.36 -18.19
N LEU A 164 5.00 38.85 -17.21
CA LEU A 164 4.47 38.13 -16.06
C LEU A 164 4.60 38.95 -14.78
N TRP A 165 3.56 38.87 -13.95
CA TRP A 165 3.52 39.52 -12.65
C TRP A 165 2.91 38.58 -11.61
N LEU A 166 3.66 38.34 -10.54
CA LEU A 166 3.18 37.69 -9.32
C LEU A 166 2.52 38.76 -8.45
N ASP A 167 1.19 38.78 -8.49
CA ASP A 167 0.33 39.62 -7.66
C ASP A 167 0.36 39.10 -6.21
N THR A 168 0.95 39.90 -5.31
CA THR A 168 1.11 39.58 -3.88
C THR A 168 0.24 40.45 -2.98
N GLU A 169 -0.73 41.20 -3.52
CA GLU A 169 -1.63 42.06 -2.73
C GLU A 169 -2.43 41.27 -1.68
N ARG A 170 -2.81 40.04 -2.04
CA ARG A 170 -3.67 39.17 -1.22
C ARG A 170 -2.84 38.24 -0.33
N SER A 171 -3.50 37.41 0.49
CA SER A 171 -2.84 36.33 1.24
C SER A 171 -2.42 35.16 0.36
N GLU A 172 -3.14 34.90 -0.72
CA GLU A 172 -2.76 33.93 -1.76
C GLU A 172 -2.29 34.69 -2.99
N SER A 173 -1.12 34.32 -3.51
CA SER A 173 -0.57 34.99 -4.68
C SER A 173 -1.20 34.50 -5.96
N VAL A 174 -1.34 35.40 -6.92
CA VAL A 174 -1.89 35.09 -8.24
C VAL A 174 -0.87 35.46 -9.30
N MET A 175 -0.46 34.50 -10.12
CA MET A 175 0.35 34.79 -11.28
C MET A 175 -0.55 35.38 -12.38
N ARG A 176 -0.13 36.48 -13.00
CA ARG A 176 -0.86 37.17 -14.07
C ARG A 176 0.03 37.38 -15.28
N ARG A 177 -0.58 37.42 -16.47
CA ARG A 177 0.05 37.74 -17.75
C ARG A 177 -0.61 38.95 -18.39
N TYR A 178 0.20 39.85 -18.94
CA TYR A 178 -0.30 40.98 -19.69
C TYR A 178 -0.61 40.58 -21.14
N ASP A 179 -1.85 40.77 -21.59
CA ASP A 179 -2.28 40.41 -22.95
C ASP A 179 -2.01 41.51 -24.01
N GLY A 180 -1.46 42.65 -23.60
CA GLY A 180 -1.33 43.87 -24.42
C GLY A 180 -2.36 44.95 -24.10
N SER A 181 -3.33 44.64 -23.25
CA SER A 181 -4.35 45.58 -22.77
C SER A 181 -4.57 45.46 -21.26
N THR A 182 -4.73 44.25 -20.73
CA THR A 182 -5.05 44.00 -19.32
C THR A 182 -4.25 42.83 -18.74
N TRP A 183 -4.20 42.78 -17.40
CA TRP A 183 -3.57 41.70 -16.65
C TRP A 183 -4.57 40.57 -16.38
N THR A 184 -4.35 39.42 -17.00
CA THR A 184 -5.20 38.22 -16.84
C THR A 184 -4.53 37.19 -15.94
N ALA A 185 -5.28 36.58 -15.02
CA ALA A 185 -4.77 35.53 -14.15
C ALA A 185 -4.40 34.27 -14.95
N LEU A 186 -3.24 33.70 -14.66
CA LEU A 186 -2.82 32.39 -15.15
C LEU A 186 -3.33 31.31 -14.18
N ALA A 187 -4.00 30.30 -14.74
CA ALA A 187 -4.28 29.05 -14.05
C ALA A 187 -3.06 28.12 -14.14
N GLU A 188 -3.05 27.06 -13.33
CA GLU A 188 -2.07 25.97 -13.43
C GLU A 188 -0.61 26.43 -13.29
N VAL A 189 -0.38 27.32 -12.32
CA VAL A 189 0.96 27.72 -11.90
C VAL A 189 1.33 26.98 -10.62
N TYR A 190 2.51 26.40 -10.62
CA TYR A 190 3.01 25.53 -9.55
C TYR A 190 4.40 26.01 -9.10
N THR A 191 4.82 25.59 -7.91
CA THR A 191 6.21 25.76 -7.46
C THR A 191 6.94 24.44 -7.60
N LYS A 192 8.01 24.44 -8.41
CA LYS A 192 9.00 23.37 -8.44
C LYS A 192 9.92 23.51 -7.24
N ILE A 193 10.05 22.46 -6.45
CA ILE A 193 11.04 22.31 -5.38
C ILE A 193 12.11 21.36 -5.92
N ALA A 194 13.31 21.88 -6.19
CA ALA A 194 14.38 21.11 -6.82
C ALA A 194 15.62 21.01 -5.90
N ALA A 195 16.05 19.77 -5.68
CA ALA A 195 17.24 19.40 -4.92
C ALA A 195 17.55 17.91 -5.18
N VAL A 196 18.82 17.53 -5.09
CA VAL A 196 19.26 16.15 -5.37
C VAL A 196 18.45 15.13 -4.56
N GLY A 197 17.77 14.21 -5.25
CA GLY A 197 17.00 13.11 -4.68
C GLY A 197 15.69 13.50 -3.97
N VAL A 198 15.25 14.76 -4.03
CA VAL A 198 14.04 15.21 -3.30
C VAL A 198 12.75 14.54 -3.80
N GLY A 199 12.69 14.22 -5.10
CA GLY A 199 11.52 13.61 -5.73
C GLY A 199 11.63 12.09 -5.92
N LEU A 200 12.77 11.49 -5.57
CA LEU A 200 13.04 10.07 -5.78
C LEU A 200 11.96 9.16 -5.14
N GLY A 201 11.27 8.39 -5.97
CA GLY A 201 10.21 7.46 -5.56
C GLY A 201 8.85 8.13 -5.32
N PHE A 202 8.68 9.39 -5.73
CA PHE A 202 7.39 10.04 -5.86
C PHE A 202 6.94 10.10 -7.32
N ARG A 203 5.65 10.33 -7.54
CA ARG A 203 5.06 10.50 -8.87
C ARG A 203 3.91 11.51 -8.84
N ALA A 204 3.48 11.96 -10.02
CA ALA A 204 2.26 12.74 -10.17
C ALA A 204 1.06 12.05 -9.49
N GLY A 205 0.28 12.83 -8.75
CA GLY A 205 -0.89 12.36 -7.99
C GLY A 205 -0.58 11.83 -6.59
N ASP A 206 0.69 11.69 -6.19
CA ASP A 206 1.02 11.31 -4.82
C ASP A 206 0.64 12.42 -3.83
N GLY A 207 -0.05 12.05 -2.75
CA GLY A 207 -0.28 12.92 -1.60
C GLY A 207 0.95 12.94 -0.70
N VAL A 208 1.53 14.12 -0.48
CA VAL A 208 2.74 14.31 0.32
C VAL A 208 2.56 15.45 1.32
N THR A 209 3.30 15.38 2.42
CA THR A 209 3.56 16.51 3.30
C THR A 209 4.91 17.10 2.97
N VAL A 210 4.97 18.40 2.71
CA VAL A 210 6.21 19.16 2.56
C VAL A 210 6.48 19.94 3.85
N ALA A 211 7.72 19.91 4.33
CA ALA A 211 8.13 20.61 5.54
C ALA A 211 9.53 21.21 5.41
N GLY A 212 9.78 22.33 6.08
CA GLY A 212 11.09 22.98 6.14
C GLY A 212 11.33 24.05 5.08
N CYS A 213 10.35 24.34 4.22
CA CYS A 213 10.44 25.47 3.29
C CYS A 213 10.36 26.80 4.05
N GLY A 214 11.19 27.77 3.68
CA GLY A 214 11.12 29.14 4.23
C GLY A 214 9.84 29.87 3.82
N ALA A 215 9.30 29.55 2.64
CA ALA A 215 7.98 30.00 2.20
C ALA A 215 6.90 29.12 2.86
N ALA A 216 6.10 29.71 3.74
CA ALA A 216 5.10 29.00 4.55
C ALA A 216 4.06 28.29 3.68
N GLU A 217 3.71 28.88 2.54
CA GLU A 217 2.71 28.40 1.57
C GLU A 217 3.10 27.05 0.94
N LEU A 218 4.39 26.72 0.92
CA LEU A 218 4.89 25.45 0.41
C LEU A 218 4.83 24.33 1.44
N ASN A 219 4.71 24.65 2.74
CA ASN A 219 4.63 23.65 3.79
C ASN A 219 3.20 23.12 3.94
N GLY A 220 3.08 21.85 4.32
CA GLY A 220 1.79 21.19 4.53
C GLY A 220 1.49 20.12 3.49
N LEU A 221 0.22 19.73 3.42
CA LEU A 221 -0.26 18.66 2.56
C LEU A 221 -0.48 19.15 1.13
N HIS A 222 0.07 18.42 0.17
CA HIS A 222 -0.02 18.70 -1.26
C HIS A 222 -0.26 17.43 -2.04
N ILE A 223 -0.96 17.55 -3.17
CA ILE A 223 -0.99 16.52 -4.21
C ILE A 223 0.03 16.96 -5.26
N LEU A 224 1.04 16.12 -5.51
CA LEU A 224 2.07 16.46 -6.47
C LEU A 224 1.49 16.51 -7.89
N GLN A 225 1.75 17.60 -8.61
CA GLN A 225 1.37 17.71 -10.01
C GLN A 225 2.29 16.86 -10.89
N ALA A 226 3.58 16.86 -10.57
CA ALA A 226 4.63 16.10 -11.24
C ALA A 226 5.79 15.86 -10.26
N ALA A 227 6.60 14.85 -10.54
CA ALA A 227 7.81 14.55 -9.78
C ALA A 227 8.80 13.82 -10.68
N GLU A 228 10.07 14.13 -10.49
CA GLU A 228 11.23 13.42 -11.03
C GLU A 228 12.23 13.22 -9.89
N ASP A 229 13.30 12.45 -10.09
CA ASP A 229 14.22 12.08 -9.01
C ASP A 229 14.75 13.28 -8.20
N ASP A 230 15.02 14.41 -8.87
CA ASP A 230 15.63 15.60 -8.28
C ASP A 230 14.67 16.79 -8.10
N TRP A 231 13.37 16.63 -8.35
CA TRP A 231 12.40 17.70 -8.10
C TRP A 231 10.97 17.21 -7.92
N VAL A 232 10.16 18.00 -7.21
CA VAL A 232 8.71 17.82 -7.10
C VAL A 232 7.98 19.11 -7.44
N LEU A 233 6.76 19.00 -7.97
CA LEU A 233 5.93 20.13 -8.40
C LEU A 233 4.68 20.22 -7.53
N VAL A 234 4.53 21.34 -6.84
CA VAL A 234 3.52 21.55 -5.79
C VAL A 234 2.53 22.65 -6.22
N PRO A 235 1.20 22.47 -6.02
CA PRO A 235 0.16 23.44 -6.37
C PRO A 235 0.07 24.61 -5.38
N ALA A 236 1.19 25.29 -5.18
CA ALA A 236 1.30 26.48 -4.35
C ALA A 236 2.27 27.47 -5.03
N LEU A 237 2.08 28.77 -4.82
CA LEU A 237 2.94 29.81 -5.38
C LEU A 237 3.85 30.38 -4.29
N CYS A 238 5.16 30.22 -4.45
CA CYS A 238 6.15 30.83 -3.56
C CYS A 238 6.29 32.33 -3.82
N ARG A 239 6.28 33.14 -2.76
CA ARG A 239 6.31 34.61 -2.86
C ARG A 239 7.71 35.21 -2.95
N THR A 240 8.66 34.65 -2.22
CA THR A 240 9.90 35.35 -1.85
C THR A 240 11.10 34.42 -1.67
N LEU A 241 11.12 33.27 -2.35
CA LEU A 241 12.18 32.30 -2.16
C LEU A 241 12.70 31.82 -3.50
N ASP A 242 13.94 32.17 -3.82
CA ASP A 242 14.67 31.65 -4.98
C ASP A 242 15.40 30.35 -4.58
N SER A 243 16.13 30.39 -3.47
CA SER A 243 16.78 29.21 -2.89
C SER A 243 16.88 29.27 -1.37
N GLN A 244 17.12 28.11 -0.75
CA GLN A 244 17.47 28.00 0.66
C GLN A 244 18.48 26.87 0.88
N THR A 245 19.21 26.92 1.99
CA THR A 245 20.11 25.84 2.44
C THR A 245 19.55 25.03 3.61
N ALA A 246 18.47 25.51 4.25
CA ALA A 246 17.76 24.74 5.26
C ALA A 246 17.11 23.51 4.62
N ALA A 247 17.12 22.38 5.34
CA ALA A 247 16.61 21.12 4.81
C ALA A 247 15.10 21.19 4.54
N VAL A 248 14.69 20.68 3.39
CA VAL A 248 13.30 20.45 3.03
C VAL A 248 13.05 18.95 3.09
N THR A 249 11.93 18.55 3.69
CA THR A 249 11.49 17.16 3.72
C THR A 249 10.18 17.00 2.96
N VAL A 250 10.15 16.09 1.99
CA VAL A 250 8.94 15.62 1.31
C VAL A 250 8.64 14.21 1.83
N MET A 251 7.45 14.00 2.36
CA MET A 251 7.08 12.71 2.98
C MET A 251 5.69 12.23 2.55
N ARG A 252 5.59 10.95 2.17
CA ARG A 252 4.35 10.20 2.09
C ARG A 252 4.35 9.20 3.24
N LEU A 253 3.50 9.45 4.23
CA LEU A 253 3.39 8.63 5.44
C LEU A 253 2.09 7.84 5.43
N MET A 254 2.12 6.68 6.07
CA MET A 254 0.93 5.88 6.31
C MET A 254 0.47 6.13 7.76
N PRO A 255 -0.85 6.28 8.02
CA PRO A 255 -1.32 6.40 9.39
C PRO A 255 -0.91 5.18 10.21
N GLU A 256 -0.75 5.38 11.51
CA GLU A 256 -0.68 4.27 12.46
C GLU A 256 -2.05 3.59 12.52
N MET A 257 -2.06 2.26 12.43
CA MET A 257 -3.29 1.47 12.39
C MET A 257 -3.24 0.42 13.50
N ASP A 258 -4.24 0.45 14.39
CA ASP A 258 -4.40 -0.58 15.43
C ASP A 258 -4.86 -1.92 14.85
N PHE A 259 -5.65 -1.85 13.77
CA PHE A 259 -6.19 -2.98 13.04
C PHE A 259 -6.31 -2.60 11.56
N VAL A 260 -5.96 -3.51 10.66
CA VAL A 260 -6.05 -3.30 9.20
C VAL A 260 -6.73 -4.48 8.53
N VAL A 261 -7.77 -4.22 7.76
CA VAL A 261 -8.37 -5.23 6.88
C VAL A 261 -8.38 -4.75 5.44
N GLU A 262 -8.40 -5.71 4.53
CA GLU A 262 -8.57 -5.45 3.11
C GLU A 262 -10.01 -5.76 2.70
N GLN A 263 -10.63 -4.84 1.96
CA GLN A 263 -11.88 -5.06 1.27
C GLN A 263 -11.89 -4.30 -0.05
N GLY A 264 -12.03 -5.03 -1.16
CA GLY A 264 -12.20 -4.44 -2.49
C GLY A 264 -10.94 -3.74 -3.01
N ASN A 265 -9.78 -4.32 -2.71
CA ASN A 265 -8.46 -3.77 -2.98
C ASN A 265 -8.22 -2.40 -2.30
N ARG A 266 -8.77 -2.25 -1.09
CA ARG A 266 -8.62 -1.06 -0.23
C ARG A 266 -8.40 -1.49 1.21
N LEU A 267 -7.59 -0.72 1.91
CA LEU A 267 -7.32 -0.91 3.33
C LEU A 267 -8.29 -0.10 4.17
N TRP A 268 -8.75 -0.71 5.25
CA TRP A 268 -9.67 -0.14 6.23
C TRP A 268 -9.12 -0.33 7.64
#